data_AF-H0SMJ0-F1
#
_entry.id   AF-H0SMJ0-F1
#
_cell.length_a   1.000
_cell.length_b   1.000
_cell.length_c   1.000
_cell.angle_alpha   90.00
_cell.angle_beta   90.00
_cell.angle_gamma   90.00
#
_symmetry.space_group_name_H-M   'P 1'
#
loop_
_entity.id
_entity.type
_entity.pdbx_description
1 polymer ?
#
loop_
_entity_poly.entity_id
_entity_poly.type
_entity_poly.pdbx_seq_one_letter_code
_entity_poly.pdbx_strand_id
1 'polypeptide(L)'
;MWGVVAWEKTPGGRDVNNPDPARQSRPTLGMPILIDMKKKPGADAWEGQVYNAKDGQLYNSTITPTDPDHLEIKGCVLGFLCGGETWTRVGPPIPSSPVNSMAKGTTKPIAPAPAPKTTTGAAHSAAAATAKPAAKPADQIGDICLLPDVARPH
;
A
#
# COMPACT_ATOMS: atom_id res chain seq x y z
N MET A 1 15.78 -4.02 4.41
CA MET A 1 14.48 -3.98 5.12
C MET A 1 13.38 -3.84 4.07
N TRP A 2 12.20 -4.38 4.32
CA TRP A 2 11.00 -4.11 3.52
C TRP A 2 9.81 -4.04 4.48
N GLY A 3 8.70 -3.46 4.02
CA GLY A 3 7.49 -3.28 4.83
C GLY A 3 6.27 -3.11 3.95
N VAL A 4 5.14 -3.63 4.43
CA VAL A 4 3.84 -3.60 3.75
C VAL A 4 2.78 -2.95 4.64
N VAL A 5 1.71 -2.45 4.02
CA VAL A 5 0.54 -1.97 4.75
C VAL A 5 -0.17 -3.15 5.41
N ALA A 6 -0.14 -3.22 6.74
CA ALA A 6 -0.71 -4.33 7.49
C ALA A 6 -2.21 -4.14 7.83
N TRP A 7 -2.67 -2.89 7.94
CA TRP A 7 -4.05 -2.58 8.33
C TRP A 7 -4.50 -1.25 7.72
N GLU A 8 -5.80 -1.13 7.50
CA GLU A 8 -6.46 0.08 7.00
C GLU A 8 -7.64 0.41 7.93
N LYS A 9 -7.83 1.70 8.24
CA LYS A 9 -8.99 2.15 9.02
C LYS A 9 -10.30 1.83 8.32
N THR A 10 -10.34 2.06 7.02
CA THR A 10 -11.44 1.66 6.14
C THR A 10 -10.88 0.64 5.14
N PRO A 11 -11.24 -0.65 5.27
CA PRO A 11 -10.75 -1.69 4.38
C PRO A 11 -11.18 -1.47 2.93
N GLY A 12 -10.33 -1.90 2.00
CA GLY A 12 -10.66 -1.95 0.57
C GLY A 12 -10.06 -0.80 -0.23
N GLY A 13 -9.06 -0.10 0.32
CA GLY A 13 -8.32 0.93 -0.38
C GLY A 13 -7.68 0.42 -1.68
N ARG A 14 -7.53 1.33 -2.63
CA ARG A 14 -6.94 1.10 -3.95
C ARG A 14 -5.91 2.18 -4.24
N ASP A 15 -4.89 1.83 -5.00
CA ASP A 15 -3.77 2.70 -5.36
C ASP A 15 -4.14 3.73 -6.44
N VAL A 16 -5.27 4.41 -6.29
CA VAL A 16 -5.91 5.21 -7.35
C VAL A 16 -5.07 6.38 -7.87
N ASN A 17 -4.11 6.84 -7.08
CA ASN A 17 -3.21 7.94 -7.44
C ASN A 17 -1.92 7.47 -8.12
N ASN A 18 -1.77 6.16 -8.37
CA ASN A 18 -0.58 5.66 -9.04
C ASN A 18 -0.44 6.29 -10.44
N PRO A 19 0.74 6.82 -10.80
CA PRO A 19 0.96 7.40 -12.13
C PRO A 19 0.90 6.36 -13.25
N ASP A 20 1.12 5.08 -12.94
CA ASP A 20 0.90 3.96 -13.86
C ASP A 20 -0.58 3.50 -13.78
N PRO A 21 -1.40 3.71 -14.82
CA PRO A 21 -2.81 3.31 -14.81
C PRO A 21 -3.01 1.81 -14.56
N ALA A 22 -2.05 0.97 -14.95
CA ALA A 22 -2.14 -0.47 -14.74
C ALA A 22 -2.07 -0.85 -13.24
N ARG A 23 -1.52 0.03 -12.40
CA ARG A 23 -1.36 -0.20 -10.96
C ARG A 23 -2.48 0.43 -10.13
N GLN A 24 -3.32 1.27 -10.71
CA GLN A 24 -4.37 2.00 -9.97
C GLN A 24 -5.43 1.09 -9.34
N SER A 25 -5.61 -0.12 -9.89
CA SER A 25 -6.55 -1.12 -9.36
C SER A 25 -5.94 -2.00 -8.26
N ARG A 26 -4.65 -1.85 -7.93
CA ARG A 26 -3.98 -2.65 -6.90
C ARG A 26 -4.54 -2.31 -5.51
N PRO A 27 -4.81 -3.32 -4.65
CA PRO A 27 -5.15 -3.08 -3.24
C PRO A 27 -4.02 -2.39 -2.50
N THR A 28 -4.34 -1.42 -1.63
CA THR A 28 -3.36 -0.78 -0.75
C THR A 28 -2.98 -1.68 0.44
N LEU A 29 -3.93 -2.48 0.96
CA LEU A 29 -3.65 -3.49 1.97
C LEU A 29 -2.67 -4.55 1.42
N GLY A 30 -1.61 -4.83 2.18
CA GLY A 30 -0.55 -5.75 1.80
C GLY A 30 0.43 -5.18 0.77
N MET A 31 0.24 -3.94 0.31
CA MET A 31 1.13 -3.31 -0.66
C MET A 31 2.49 -2.99 -0.02
N PRO A 32 3.62 -3.29 -0.69
CA PRO A 32 4.93 -2.88 -0.22
C PRO A 32 5.08 -1.36 -0.38
N ILE A 33 5.47 -0.70 0.71
CA ILE A 33 5.69 0.76 0.73
C ILE A 33 7.12 1.13 1.09
N LEU A 34 7.88 0.24 1.75
CA LEU A 34 9.30 0.43 2.00
C LEU A 34 10.09 -0.31 0.92
N ILE A 35 10.70 0.44 0.01
CA ILE A 35 11.33 -0.07 -1.21
C ILE A 35 12.85 0.09 -1.10
N ASP A 36 13.59 -0.97 -1.41
CA ASP A 36 15.06 -1.00 -1.45
C ASP A 36 15.77 -0.41 -0.21
N MET A 37 15.17 -0.55 0.98
CA MET A 37 15.76 -0.04 2.22
C MET A 37 17.01 -0.84 2.60
N LYS A 38 18.17 -0.18 2.57
CA LYS A 38 19.49 -0.74 2.88
C LYS A 38 20.01 -0.17 4.18
N LYS A 39 20.58 -1.03 5.04
CA LYS A 39 21.16 -0.59 6.31
C LYS A 39 22.41 0.25 6.03
N LYS A 40 22.54 1.38 6.70
CA LYS A 40 23.74 2.21 6.65
C LYS A 40 24.88 1.54 7.44
N PRO A 41 26.09 1.44 6.89
CA PRO A 41 27.24 0.94 7.65
C PRO A 41 27.48 1.79 8.90
N GLY A 42 27.66 1.15 10.06
CA GLY A 42 27.99 1.82 11.32
C GLY A 42 26.88 2.67 11.95
N ALA A 43 25.64 2.63 11.44
CA ALA A 43 24.51 3.34 12.01
C ALA A 43 23.28 2.43 12.11
N ASP A 44 22.40 2.72 13.08
CA ASP A 44 21.09 2.08 13.14
C ASP A 44 20.08 2.88 12.32
N ALA A 45 20.31 2.89 11.01
CA ALA A 45 19.46 3.60 10.06
C ALA A 45 19.42 2.85 8.73
N TRP A 46 18.35 3.07 7.97
CA TRP A 46 18.17 2.52 6.63
C TRP A 46 17.89 3.63 5.62
N GLU A 47 18.42 3.48 4.42
CA GLU A 47 18.19 4.38 3.28
C GLU A 47 17.56 3.62 2.12
N GLY A 48 16.59 4.22 1.46
CA GLY A 48 15.86 3.64 0.34
C GLY A 48 14.75 4.57 -0.11
N GLN A 49 13.61 4.01 -0.50
CA GLN A 49 12.45 4.78 -0.94
C GLN A 49 11.17 4.40 -0.21
N VAL A 50 10.32 5.39 0.06
CA VAL A 50 8.96 5.18 0.57
C VAL A 50 7.95 5.54 -0.50
N TYR A 51 7.01 4.65 -0.78
CA TYR A 51 5.88 4.93 -1.65
C TYR A 51 4.69 5.48 -0.84
N ASN A 52 4.17 6.64 -1.23
CA ASN A 52 2.95 7.20 -0.65
C ASN A 52 1.76 7.01 -1.61
N ALA A 53 0.86 6.09 -1.27
CA ALA A 53 -0.34 5.83 -2.07
C ALA A 53 -1.32 7.02 -2.12
N LYS A 54 -1.21 7.98 -1.18
CA LYS A 54 -2.09 9.16 -1.11
C LYS A 54 -1.82 10.15 -2.23
N ASP A 55 -0.59 10.23 -2.72
CA ASP A 55 -0.19 11.15 -3.80
C ASP A 55 0.48 10.44 -4.98
N GLY A 56 0.73 9.13 -4.87
CA GLY A 56 1.32 8.31 -5.93
C GLY A 56 2.84 8.48 -6.08
N GLN A 57 3.52 9.14 -5.14
CA GLN A 57 4.94 9.48 -5.27
C GLN A 57 5.87 8.54 -4.50
N LEU A 58 7.12 8.49 -4.97
CA LEU A 58 8.25 7.84 -4.30
C LEU A 58 9.16 8.90 -3.68
N TYR A 59 9.49 8.71 -2.41
CA TYR A 59 10.33 9.62 -1.63
C TYR A 59 11.65 8.94 -1.30
N ASN A 60 12.78 9.57 -1.64
CA ASN A 60 14.06 9.13 -1.12
C ASN A 60 14.05 9.34 0.40
N SER A 61 14.19 8.27 1.16
CA SER A 61 13.86 8.26 2.57
C SER A 61 14.93 7.61 3.44
N THR A 62 15.03 8.09 4.68
CA THR A 62 15.81 7.49 5.76
C THR A 62 14.86 7.06 6.87
N ILE A 63 15.10 5.86 7.42
CA ILE A 63 14.40 5.34 8.59
C ILE A 63 15.40 5.21 9.73
N THR A 64 15.07 5.76 10.89
CA THR A 64 15.92 5.74 12.09
C THR A 64 15.08 5.40 13.32
N PRO A 65 15.43 4.40 14.14
CA PRO A 65 14.84 4.20 15.46
C PRO A 65 15.26 5.34 16.38
N THR A 66 14.29 5.98 17.01
CA THR A 66 14.56 7.04 18.00
C THR A 66 14.63 6.48 19.41
N ASP A 67 13.92 5.38 19.67
CA ASP A 67 13.87 4.63 20.92
C ASP A 67 13.22 3.24 20.63
N PRO A 68 12.99 2.36 21.65
CA PRO A 68 12.45 1.03 21.42
C PRO A 68 11.07 0.97 20.74
N ASP A 69 10.26 2.03 20.87
CA ASP A 69 8.86 2.05 20.43
C ASP A 69 8.60 3.04 19.30
N HIS A 70 9.58 3.85 18.91
CA HIS A 70 9.41 4.88 17.88
C HIS A 70 10.42 4.75 16.73
N LEU A 71 9.92 4.93 15.51
CA LEU A 71 10.69 5.02 14.28
C LEU A 71 10.44 6.39 13.64
N GLU A 72 11.49 7.14 13.35
CA GLU A 72 11.41 8.32 12.51
C GLU A 72 11.62 7.93 11.04
N ILE A 73 10.73 8.38 10.17
CA ILE A 73 10.84 8.26 8.72
C ILE A 73 10.88 9.66 8.13
N LYS A 74 11.97 9.99 7.45
CA LYS A 74 12.15 11.25 6.74
C LYS A 74 12.29 10.99 5.27
N GLY A 75 11.55 11.72 4.44
CA GLY A 75 11.60 11.63 2.99
C GLY A 75 11.71 13.01 2.35
N CYS A 76 12.42 13.11 1.23
CA CYS A 76 12.50 14.34 0.44
C CYS A 76 12.11 14.11 -1.02
N VAL A 77 11.35 15.05 -1.58
CA VAL A 77 11.09 15.14 -3.02
C VAL A 77 12.11 16.09 -3.64
N LEU A 78 12.83 15.60 -4.67
CA LEU A 78 13.86 16.36 -5.39
C LEU A 78 14.99 16.94 -4.50
N GLY A 79 15.18 16.42 -3.28
CA GLY A 79 16.29 16.75 -2.38
C GLY A 79 16.12 18.02 -1.52
N PHE A 80 15.06 18.81 -1.70
CA PHE A 80 14.85 20.04 -0.92
C PHE A 80 13.47 20.15 -0.24
N LEU A 81 12.44 19.49 -0.77
CA LEU A 81 11.13 19.42 -0.10
C LEU A 81 11.08 18.18 0.78
N CYS A 82 11.44 18.34 2.04
CA CYS A 82 11.53 17.26 3.00
C CYS A 82 10.37 17.29 4.00
N GLY A 83 9.88 16.11 4.35
CA GLY A 83 8.92 15.89 5.43
C GLY A 83 9.27 14.63 6.19
N GLY A 84 8.56 14.36 7.28
CA GLY A 84 8.74 13.13 8.01
C GLY A 84 7.58 12.83 8.95
N GLU A 85 7.55 11.58 9.39
CA GLU A 85 6.59 11.05 10.34
C GLU A 85 7.33 10.23 11.39
N THR A 86 6.81 10.24 12.63
CA THR A 86 7.23 9.29 13.66
C THR A 86 6.17 8.20 13.76
N TRP A 87 6.57 6.97 13.46
CA TRP A 87 5.73 5.79 13.60
C TRP A 87 5.92 5.20 14.99
N THR A 88 4.80 4.91 15.64
CA THR A 88 4.79 4.25 16.95
C THR A 88 4.55 2.76 16.76
N ARG A 89 5.32 1.95 17.48
CA ARG A 89 5.14 0.49 17.54
C ARG A 89 3.74 0.18 18.04
N VAL A 90 3.03 -0.66 17.31
CA VAL A 90 1.73 -1.16 17.77
C VAL A 90 1.94 -2.16 18.91
N GLY A 91 1.26 -1.91 20.03
CA GLY A 91 1.13 -2.89 21.12
C GLY A 91 0.08 -3.97 20.80
N PRO A 92 0.11 -5.13 21.47
CA PRO A 92 -0.96 -6.12 21.36
C PRO A 92 -2.32 -5.59 21.87
N PRO A 93 -3.46 -6.08 21.33
CA PRO A 93 -3.60 -7.01 20.21
C PRO A 93 -3.59 -6.29 18.85
N ILE A 94 -2.80 -6.80 17.91
CA ILE A 94 -2.84 -6.34 16.51
C ILE A 94 -4.13 -6.90 15.90
N PRO A 95 -5.08 -6.08 15.40
CA PRO A 95 -6.25 -6.59 14.71
C PRO A 95 -5.78 -7.38 13.49
N SER A 96 -5.97 -8.70 13.51
CA SER A 96 -5.54 -9.60 12.45
C SER A 96 -6.23 -9.21 11.15
N SER A 97 -5.46 -8.84 10.14
CA SER A 97 -5.97 -8.56 8.80
C SER A 97 -6.69 -9.81 8.27
N PRO A 98 -7.94 -9.71 7.76
CA PRO A 98 -8.71 -10.88 7.33
C PRO A 98 -8.06 -11.66 6.16
N VAL A 99 -7.11 -11.05 5.43
CA VAL A 99 -6.30 -11.72 4.40
C VAL A 99 -5.46 -12.89 4.94
N ASN A 100 -4.96 -12.81 6.19
CA ASN A 100 -4.25 -13.93 6.81
C ASN A 100 -5.22 -15.02 7.33
N SER A 101 -6.50 -14.70 7.52
CA SER A 101 -7.52 -15.68 7.89
C SER A 101 -7.94 -16.55 6.71
N MET A 102 -7.82 -16.04 5.47
CA MET A 102 -8.10 -16.81 4.26
C MET A 102 -7.00 -17.82 3.91
N ALA A 103 -5.76 -17.58 4.35
CA ALA A 103 -4.65 -18.54 4.17
C ALA A 103 -4.76 -19.76 5.10
N LYS A 104 -5.59 -19.70 6.15
CA LYS A 104 -5.83 -20.82 7.09
C LYS A 104 -7.10 -21.62 6.77
N GLY A 105 -7.72 -21.39 5.60
CA GLY A 105 -8.78 -22.21 5.05
C GLY A 105 -8.22 -23.54 4.54
N THR A 106 -8.48 -24.59 5.30
CA THR A 106 -8.21 -26.01 5.02
C THR A 106 -8.29 -26.38 3.54
N THR A 107 -7.21 -26.98 3.03
CA THR A 107 -7.16 -27.78 1.81
C THR A 107 -8.22 -28.89 1.87
N LYS A 108 -9.36 -28.69 1.21
CA LYS A 108 -10.25 -29.79 0.84
C LYS A 108 -9.82 -30.28 -0.56
N PRO A 109 -9.39 -31.54 -0.73
CA PRO A 109 -9.00 -32.05 -2.05
C PRO A 109 -10.21 -31.99 -2.99
N ILE A 110 -10.08 -31.24 -4.08
CA ILE A 110 -10.99 -31.36 -5.22
C ILE A 110 -10.51 -32.59 -6.00
N ALA A 111 -11.33 -33.64 -6.00
CA ALA A 111 -11.16 -34.78 -6.89
C ALA A 111 -11.28 -34.33 -8.37
N PRO A 112 -10.57 -34.96 -9.32
CA PRO A 112 -10.54 -34.50 -10.70
C PRO A 112 -11.85 -34.84 -11.44
N ALA A 113 -12.45 -33.83 -12.08
CA ALA A 113 -13.52 -34.03 -13.06
C ALA A 113 -12.93 -34.47 -14.42
N PRO A 114 -13.63 -35.31 -15.20
CA PRO A 114 -13.07 -35.92 -16.42
C PRO A 114 -13.01 -34.95 -17.60
N ALA A 115 -12.02 -35.16 -18.47
CA ALA A 115 -11.73 -34.35 -19.65
C ALA A 115 -12.81 -34.45 -20.76
N PRO A 116 -13.13 -33.35 -21.46
CA PRO A 116 -13.76 -33.40 -22.78
C PRO A 116 -12.73 -33.34 -23.91
N LYS A 117 -12.97 -34.16 -24.94
CA LYS A 117 -12.14 -34.32 -26.14
C LYS A 117 -12.24 -33.11 -27.08
N THR A 118 -11.14 -32.91 -27.82
CA THR A 118 -10.88 -31.96 -28.91
C THR A 118 -11.91 -31.95 -30.04
N THR A 119 -12.21 -30.77 -30.60
CA THR A 119 -12.29 -30.52 -32.06
C THR A 119 -12.10 -29.04 -32.41
N THR A 120 -11.31 -28.83 -33.47
CA THR A 120 -10.91 -27.62 -34.22
C THR A 120 -12.04 -26.71 -34.72
N GLY A 121 -11.76 -25.40 -34.85
CA GLY A 121 -12.56 -24.45 -35.64
C GLY A 121 -12.14 -22.98 -35.46
N ALA A 122 -12.10 -22.23 -36.56
CA ALA A 122 -11.39 -20.95 -36.73
C ALA A 122 -12.13 -19.67 -36.27
N ALA A 123 -11.35 -18.58 -36.18
CA ALA A 123 -11.60 -17.13 -36.22
C ALA A 123 -13.05 -16.57 -36.27
N HIS A 124 -13.28 -15.42 -35.62
CA HIS A 124 -13.71 -14.14 -36.22
C HIS A 124 -13.85 -13.02 -35.15
N SER A 125 -13.66 -11.79 -35.61
CA SER A 125 -13.54 -10.52 -34.89
C SER A 125 -14.85 -9.92 -34.33
N ALA A 126 -14.66 -8.91 -33.46
CA ALA A 126 -15.33 -7.59 -33.46
C ALA A 126 -16.23 -7.19 -32.25
N ALA A 127 -15.78 -6.09 -31.63
CA ALA A 127 -16.50 -4.85 -31.30
C ALA A 127 -17.43 -4.73 -30.06
N ALA A 128 -17.01 -3.75 -29.23
CA ALA A 128 -17.76 -2.62 -28.67
C ALA A 128 -18.71 -2.81 -27.47
N ALA A 129 -18.40 -2.09 -26.38
CA ALA A 129 -19.41 -1.45 -25.55
C ALA A 129 -18.84 -0.19 -24.86
N THR A 130 -19.54 0.93 -25.10
CA THR A 130 -19.41 2.27 -24.50
C THR A 130 -20.10 2.36 -23.13
N ALA A 131 -19.58 3.15 -22.18
CA ALA A 131 -20.35 4.10 -21.33
C ALA A 131 -19.46 4.86 -20.30
N LYS A 132 -19.77 6.15 -20.09
CA LYS A 132 -19.16 7.14 -19.17
C LYS A 132 -20.23 7.55 -18.11
N PRO A 133 -20.01 8.57 -17.26
CA PRO A 133 -19.39 8.62 -15.92
C PRO A 133 -20.40 8.85 -14.76
N ALA A 134 -20.00 8.57 -13.50
CA ALA A 134 -20.52 9.18 -12.26
C ALA A 134 -19.76 8.53 -11.08
N ALA A 135 -19.49 9.11 -9.92
CA ALA A 135 -19.55 10.45 -9.34
C ALA A 135 -18.68 10.35 -8.06
N LYS A 136 -18.03 11.44 -7.62
CA LYS A 136 -17.29 11.47 -6.35
C LYS A 136 -18.27 11.48 -5.16
N PRO A 137 -17.98 10.72 -4.11
CA PRO A 137 -18.01 11.25 -2.74
C PRO A 137 -16.58 11.17 -2.18
N ALA A 138 -15.92 12.31 -2.01
CA ALA A 138 -15.92 13.08 -0.77
C ALA A 138 -15.23 12.31 0.37
N ASP A 139 -14.06 12.84 0.75
CA ASP A 139 -13.37 12.74 2.02
C ASP A 139 -13.68 11.54 2.93
N GLN A 140 -12.63 10.78 3.28
CA GLN A 140 -12.29 10.47 4.67
C GLN A 140 -11.14 9.46 4.73
N ILE A 141 -9.93 9.98 4.51
CA ILE A 141 -8.76 9.52 5.26
C ILE A 141 -8.98 10.03 6.69
N GLY A 142 -9.90 9.38 7.42
CA GLY A 142 -10.28 9.82 8.74
C GLY A 142 -9.16 9.56 9.73
N ASP A 143 -8.57 10.62 10.27
CA ASP A 143 -8.11 10.74 11.65
C ASP A 143 -7.24 9.61 12.20
N ILE A 144 -5.95 9.68 11.85
CA ILE A 144 -4.86 9.45 12.81
C ILE A 144 -4.23 10.78 13.27
N CYS A 145 -4.79 11.93 12.86
CA CYS A 145 -4.24 13.27 13.12
C CYS A 145 -5.25 14.22 13.79
N LEU A 146 -5.91 13.80 14.87
CA LEU A 146 -6.48 14.77 15.80
C LEU A 146 -5.38 15.27 16.74
N LEU A 147 -4.63 16.28 16.27
CA LEU A 147 -4.08 17.31 17.13
C LEU A 147 -4.45 18.67 16.49
N PRO A 148 -5.15 19.55 17.22
CA PRO A 148 -5.38 20.92 16.77
C PRO A 148 -4.05 21.68 16.81
N ASP A 149 -3.93 22.72 15.97
CA ASP A 149 -2.82 23.70 15.92
C ASP A 149 -1.57 23.36 15.10
N VAL A 150 -1.74 23.20 13.79
CA VAL A 150 -0.66 23.58 12.85
C VAL A 150 -1.19 24.51 11.75
N ALA A 151 -1.49 25.75 12.15
CA ALA A 151 -1.53 26.90 11.25
C ALA A 151 -1.47 28.22 12.05
N ARG A 152 -0.28 28.69 12.41
CA ARG A 152 -0.02 30.12 12.66
C ARG A 152 1.33 30.53 12.09
N PRO A 153 1.38 31.43 11.09
CA PRO A 153 2.59 32.12 10.71
C PRO A 153 2.84 33.31 11.64
N HIS A 154 4.11 33.57 11.99
CA HIS A 154 4.58 34.88 12.44
C HIS A 154 5.08 35.67 11.23
#